data_AF-A0A9Q9E6S2-F1
#
_entry.id   AF-A0A9Q9E6S2-F1
#
_cell.length_a   1.000
_cell.length_b   1.000
_cell.length_c   1.000
_cell.angle_alpha   90.00
_cell.angle_beta   90.00
_cell.angle_gamma   90.00
#
_symmetry.space_group_name_H-M   'P 1'
#
loop_
_entity.id
_entity.type
_entity.pdbx_description
1 polymer ?
#
loop_
_entity_poly.entity_id
_entity_poly.type
_entity_poly.pdbx_seq_one_letter_code
_entity_poly.pdbx_strand_id
1 'polypeptide(L)'
;MTGDVLAQLMAQAAREGADLNTMRAVAEEAGELSATRALTRLGLADEAARRDLAELRELLSAWRDAKRSAWKAAAGWCLRLAGALLLTGLAVKLGFGGWLK
;
A
#
# COMPACT_ATOMS: atom_id res chain seq x y z
N MET A 1 -7.90 21.51 -6.60
CA MET A 1 -7.85 21.60 -8.08
C MET A 1 -9.09 20.99 -8.76
N THR A 2 -9.50 19.74 -8.50
CA THR A 2 -10.68 19.15 -9.21
C THR A 2 -12.04 19.63 -8.68
N GLY A 3 -12.18 19.88 -7.37
CA GLY A 3 -13.44 20.36 -6.78
C GLY A 3 -13.74 21.83 -7.06
N ASP A 4 -12.71 22.62 -7.39
CA ASP A 4 -12.82 24.07 -7.57
C ASP A 4 -13.62 24.41 -8.84
N VAL A 5 -13.49 23.59 -9.89
CA VAL A 5 -14.19 23.79 -11.17
C VAL A 5 -15.69 23.56 -11.02
N LEU A 6 -16.11 22.49 -10.32
CA LEU A 6 -17.53 22.22 -10.08
C LEU A 6 -18.17 23.33 -9.23
N ALA A 7 -17.48 23.78 -8.18
CA ALA A 7 -17.93 24.89 -7.35
C ALA A 7 -18.07 26.20 -8.15
N GLN A 8 -17.12 26.49 -9.05
CA GLN A 8 -17.19 27.65 -9.94
C GLN A 8 -18.37 27.56 -10.92
N LEU A 9 -18.63 26.40 -11.51
CA LEU A 9 -19.76 26.18 -12.42
C LEU A 9 -21.11 26.31 -11.69
N MET A 10 -21.25 25.78 -10.48
CA MET A 10 -22.45 25.97 -9.66
C MET A 10 -22.66 27.43 -9.28
N ALA A 11 -21.59 28.15 -8.92
CA ALA A 11 -21.66 29.57 -8.62
C ALA A 11 -22.04 30.41 -9.86
N GLN A 12 -21.55 30.03 -11.05
CA GLN A 12 -21.96 30.66 -12.30
C GLN A 12 -23.43 30.42 -12.61
N ALA A 13 -23.88 29.17 -12.60
CA ALA A 13 -25.27 28.83 -12.89
C ALA A 13 -26.26 29.45 -11.89
N ALA A 14 -25.87 29.57 -10.61
CA ALA A 14 -26.66 30.30 -9.62
C ALA A 14 -26.80 31.80 -9.96
N ARG A 15 -25.73 32.45 -10.47
CA ARG A 15 -25.80 33.83 -10.98
C ARG A 15 -26.67 33.98 -12.22
N GLU A 16 -26.75 32.92 -13.03
CA GLU A 16 -27.62 32.83 -14.21
C GLU A 16 -29.08 32.46 -13.86
N GLY A 17 -29.40 32.28 -12.57
CA GLY A 17 -30.75 32.06 -12.06
C GLY A 17 -31.15 30.59 -11.91
N ALA A 18 -30.21 29.64 -12.02
CA ALA A 18 -30.48 28.23 -11.77
C ALA A 18 -30.74 27.93 -10.28
N ASP A 19 -31.71 27.06 -10.00
CA ASP A 19 -32.00 26.63 -8.63
C ASP A 19 -30.86 25.75 -8.07
N LEU A 20 -30.32 26.16 -6.92
CA LEU A 20 -29.21 25.48 -6.25
C LEU A 20 -29.57 24.08 -5.77
N ASN A 21 -30.82 23.83 -5.36
CA ASN A 21 -31.24 22.51 -4.91
C ASN A 21 -31.26 21.52 -6.08
N THR A 22 -31.81 21.94 -7.21
CA THR A 22 -31.82 21.15 -8.44
C THR A 22 -30.40 20.83 -8.91
N MET A 23 -29.48 21.82 -8.88
CA MET A 23 -28.08 21.56 -9.26
C MET A 23 -27.35 20.64 -8.31
N ARG A 24 -27.60 20.73 -7.00
CA ARG A 24 -27.04 19.79 -6.01
C ARG A 24 -27.50 18.37 -6.31
N ALA A 25 -28.80 18.18 -6.57
CA ALA A 25 -29.34 16.87 -6.92
C ALA A 25 -28.71 16.29 -8.20
N VAL A 26 -28.53 17.12 -9.25
CA VAL A 26 -27.85 16.70 -10.48
C VAL A 26 -26.39 16.32 -10.22
N ALA A 27 -25.67 17.08 -9.39
CA ALA A 27 -24.28 16.78 -9.05
C ALA A 27 -24.13 15.49 -8.23
N GLU A 28 -25.03 15.26 -7.27
CA GLU A 28 -25.11 14.03 -6.47
C GLU A 28 -25.38 12.82 -7.38
N GLU A 29 -26.40 12.88 -8.23
CA GLU A 29 -26.75 11.81 -9.17
C GLU A 29 -25.61 11.52 -10.17
N ALA A 30 -25.00 12.56 -10.75
CA ALA A 30 -23.87 12.40 -11.67
C ALA A 30 -22.63 11.81 -10.97
N GLY A 31 -22.43 12.15 -9.69
CA GLY A 31 -21.38 11.61 -8.84
C GLY A 31 -21.60 10.12 -8.55
N GLU A 32 -22.79 9.74 -8.10
CA GLU A 32 -23.16 8.35 -7.84
C GLU A 32 -23.06 7.50 -9.11
N LEU A 33 -23.54 8.01 -10.25
CA LEU A 33 -23.47 7.32 -11.53
C LEU A 33 -22.02 7.11 -12.00
N SER A 34 -21.15 8.12 -11.82
CA SER A 34 -19.73 8.01 -12.17
C SER A 34 -18.97 7.08 -11.23
N ALA A 35 -19.24 7.14 -9.92
CA ALA A 35 -18.65 6.24 -8.94
C ALA A 35 -19.04 4.79 -9.24
N THR A 36 -20.32 4.54 -9.51
CA THR A 36 -20.82 3.21 -9.90
C THR A 36 -20.14 2.73 -11.17
N ARG A 37 -20.09 3.54 -12.24
CA ARG A 37 -19.38 3.17 -13.49
C ARG A 37 -17.91 2.87 -13.25
N ALA A 38 -17.22 3.63 -12.40
CA ALA A 38 -15.83 3.40 -12.07
C ALA A 38 -15.65 2.07 -11.34
N LEU A 39 -16.49 1.78 -10.34
CA LEU A 39 -16.49 0.51 -9.63
C LEU A 39 -16.81 -0.66 -10.57
N THR A 40 -17.81 -0.54 -11.45
CA THR A 40 -18.13 -1.57 -12.44
C THR A 40 -16.97 -1.83 -13.39
N ARG A 41 -16.28 -0.78 -13.88
CA ARG A 41 -15.10 -0.94 -14.75
C ARG A 41 -13.93 -1.64 -14.05
N LEU A 42 -13.82 -1.46 -12.73
CA LEU A 42 -12.84 -2.17 -11.90
C LEU A 42 -13.31 -3.58 -11.50
N GLY A 43 -14.52 -3.98 -11.86
CA GLY A 43 -15.13 -5.25 -11.43
C GLY A 43 -15.55 -5.26 -9.96
N LEU A 44 -15.63 -4.10 -9.30
CA LEU A 44 -15.89 -3.94 -7.87
C LEU A 44 -17.34 -3.53 -7.54
N ALA A 45 -18.27 -3.68 -8.49
CA ALA A 45 -19.67 -3.29 -8.30
C ALA A 45 -20.53 -4.37 -7.62
N ASP A 46 -20.00 -5.58 -7.43
CA ASP A 46 -20.72 -6.67 -6.76
C ASP A 46 -20.49 -6.65 -5.23
N GLU A 47 -21.46 -7.14 -4.47
CA GLU A 47 -21.43 -7.19 -3.01
C GLU A 47 -20.25 -8.03 -2.47
N ALA A 48 -19.81 -9.05 -3.24
CA ALA A 48 -18.65 -9.88 -2.90
C ALA A 48 -17.31 -9.12 -3.00
N ALA A 49 -17.23 -8.06 -3.82
CA ALA A 49 -15.98 -7.38 -4.11
C ALA A 49 -15.31 -6.77 -2.87
N ARG A 50 -16.11 -6.32 -1.89
CA ARG A 50 -15.60 -5.80 -0.62
C ARG A 50 -14.87 -6.87 0.18
N ARG A 51 -15.41 -8.09 0.18
CA ARG A 51 -14.83 -9.24 0.89
C ARG A 51 -13.54 -9.69 0.20
N ASP A 52 -13.57 -9.82 -1.12
CA ASP A 52 -12.41 -10.25 -1.90
C ASP A 52 -11.23 -9.28 -1.73
N LEU A 53 -11.49 -7.97 -1.73
CA LEU A 53 -10.47 -6.95 -1.45
C LEU A 53 -9.90 -7.06 -0.03
N ALA A 54 -10.73 -7.40 0.96
CA ALA A 54 -10.26 -7.60 2.33
C ALA A 54 -9.35 -8.84 2.41
N GLU A 55 -9.74 -9.95 1.79
CA GLU A 55 -8.95 -11.18 1.73
C GLU A 55 -7.62 -10.96 1.00
N LEU A 56 -7.62 -10.27 -0.15
CA LEU A 56 -6.39 -9.92 -0.88
C LEU A 56 -5.44 -9.05 -0.04
N ARG A 57 -5.98 -8.09 0.72
CA ARG A 57 -5.18 -7.24 1.61
C ARG A 57 -4.58 -8.04 2.76
N GLU A 58 -5.31 -9.00 3.29
CA GLU A 58 -4.82 -9.90 4.33
C GLU A 58 -3.67 -10.78 3.81
N LEU A 59 -3.85 -11.39 2.63
CA LEU A 59 -2.80 -12.16 1.96
C LEU A 59 -1.55 -11.33 1.67
N LEU A 60 -1.72 -10.10 1.18
CA LEU A 60 -0.62 -9.16 0.95
C LEU A 60 0.08 -8.77 2.26
N SER A 61 -0.67 -8.61 3.35
CA SER A 61 -0.09 -8.34 4.66
C SER A 61 0.77 -9.52 5.12
N ALA A 62 0.22 -10.74 5.07
CA ALA A 62 0.93 -11.95 5.43
C ALA A 62 2.20 -12.15 4.59
N TRP A 63 2.12 -11.91 3.28
CA TRP A 63 3.28 -11.98 2.39
C TRP A 63 4.35 -10.94 2.74
N ARG A 64 3.95 -9.69 3.03
CA ARG A 64 4.88 -8.63 3.42
C ARG A 64 5.56 -8.95 4.74
N ASP A 65 4.84 -9.54 5.69
CA ASP A 65 5.38 -9.95 6.98
C ASP A 65 6.35 -11.13 6.81
N ALA A 66 6.00 -12.11 5.98
CA ALA A 66 6.90 -13.21 5.62
C ALA A 66 8.19 -12.69 4.95
N LYS A 67 8.08 -11.75 4.00
CA LYS A 67 9.25 -11.12 3.35
C LYS A 67 10.14 -10.39 4.35
N ARG A 68 9.54 -9.63 5.28
CA ARG A 68 10.29 -8.94 6.35
C ARG A 68 10.98 -9.94 7.27
N SER A 69 10.31 -11.03 7.62
CA SER A 69 10.87 -12.10 8.45
C SER A 69 12.05 -12.78 7.77
N ALA A 70 11.92 -13.13 6.48
CA ALA A 70 12.99 -13.71 5.68
C ALA A 70 14.22 -12.80 5.62
N TRP A 71 14.03 -11.49 5.38
CA TRP A 71 15.13 -10.52 5.39
C TRP A 71 15.83 -10.41 6.75
N LYS A 72 15.06 -10.42 7.85
CA LYS A 72 15.62 -10.39 9.20
C LYS A 72 16.45 -11.66 9.48
N ALA A 73 15.93 -12.82 9.09
CA ALA A 73 16.62 -14.09 9.23
C ALA A 73 17.91 -14.14 8.41
N ALA A 74 17.85 -13.69 7.15
CA ALA A 74 19.01 -13.59 6.26
C ALA A 74 20.08 -12.66 6.83
N ALA A 75 19.70 -11.47 7.30
CA ALA A 75 20.62 -10.53 7.93
C ALA A 75 21.28 -11.13 9.19
N GLY A 76 20.51 -11.83 10.02
CA GLY A 76 21.05 -12.53 11.19
C GLY A 76 22.04 -13.64 10.83
N TRP A 77 21.75 -14.41 9.78
CA TRP A 77 22.66 -15.44 9.27
C TRP A 77 23.94 -14.84 8.69
N CYS A 78 23.84 -13.77 7.91
CA CYS A 78 25.00 -13.05 7.39
C CYS A 78 25.88 -12.50 8.51
N LEU A 79 25.30 -11.91 9.55
CA LEU A 79 26.07 -11.40 10.70
C LEU A 79 26.78 -12.54 11.45
N ARG A 80 26.12 -13.70 11.62
CA ARG A 80 26.73 -14.89 12.23
C ARG A 80 27.89 -15.43 11.39
N LEU A 81 27.72 -15.54 10.08
CA LEU A 81 28.79 -15.97 9.17
C LEU A 81 29.97 -15.00 9.19
N ALA A 82 29.68 -13.69 9.13
CA ALA A 82 30.71 -12.66 9.21
C ALA A 82 31.47 -12.73 10.55
N GLY A 83 30.78 -12.91 11.68
CA GLY A 83 31.39 -13.08 12.99
C GLY A 83 32.25 -14.35 13.08
N ALA A 84 31.76 -15.49 12.56
CA ALA A 84 32.51 -16.74 12.53
C ALA A 84 33.78 -16.62 11.68
N LEU A 85 33.68 -15.99 10.50
CA LEU A 85 34.83 -15.72 9.63
C LEU A 85 35.84 -14.78 10.30
N LEU A 86 35.36 -13.74 11.00
CA LEU A 86 36.22 -12.81 11.74
C LEU A 86 36.98 -13.53 12.85
N LEU A 87 36.29 -14.33 13.67
CA LEU A 87 36.92 -15.12 14.74
C LEU A 87 37.92 -16.13 14.18
N THR A 88 37.58 -16.80 13.08
CA THR A 88 38.49 -17.72 12.39
C THR A 88 39.74 -16.99 11.91
N GLY A 89 39.58 -15.82 11.28
CA GLY A 89 40.70 -14.98 10.86
C GLY A 89 41.56 -14.50 12.03
N LEU A 90 40.95 -14.14 13.17
CA LEU A 90 41.66 -13.77 14.39
C LEU A 90 42.45 -14.94 14.96
N ALA A 91 41.87 -16.14 15.03
CA ALA A 91 42.54 -17.35 15.53
C ALA A 91 43.78 -17.70 14.69
N VAL A 92 43.67 -17.56 13.36
CA VAL A 92 44.82 -17.73 12.45
C VAL A 92 45.87 -16.65 12.69
N LYS A 93 45.47 -15.38 12.78
CA LYS A 93 46.40 -14.24 12.97
C LYS A 93 47.11 -14.25 14.32
N LEU A 94 46.42 -14.65 15.39
CA LEU A 94 46.93 -14.72 16.76
C LEU A 94 47.71 -16.03 17.03
N GLY A 95 47.77 -16.96 16.07
CA GLY A 95 48.60 -18.16 16.17
C GLY A 95 48.07 -19.20 17.15
N PHE A 96 46.74 -19.33 17.31
CA PHE A 96 46.12 -20.24 18.29
C PHE A 96 46.47 -21.73 18.06
N GLY A 97 46.89 -22.11 16.85
CA GLY A 97 47.43 -23.45 16.55
C GLY A 97 48.74 -23.78 17.27
N GLY A 98 49.45 -22.77 17.81
CA GLY A 98 50.63 -22.96 18.64
C GLY A 98 50.34 -23.27 20.12
N TRP A 99 49.14 -22.96 20.62
CA TRP A 99 48.72 -23.17 22.02
C TRP A 99 48.11 -24.56 22.27
N LEU A 100 47.78 -25.30 21.21
CA LEU A 100 47.19 -26.65 21.28
C LEU A 100 48.23 -27.78 21.19
N LYS A 101 49.52 -27.46 21.30
CA LYS A 101 50.62 -28.41 21.49
C LYS A 101 50.97 -28.47 22.98
#